data_AF-A0A847W2D4-F1
#
_entry.id   AF-A0A847W2D4-F1
#
_cell.length_a   1.000
_cell.length_b   1.000
_cell.length_c   1.000
_cell.angle_alpha   90.00
_cell.angle_beta   90.00
_cell.angle_gamma   90.00
#
_symmetry.space_group_name_H-M   'P 1'
#
loop_
_entity.id
_entity.type
_entity.pdbx_description
1 polymer ?
#
loop_
_entity_poly.entity_id
_entity_poly.type
_entity_poly.pdbx_seq_one_letter_code
_entity_poly.pdbx_strand_id
1 'polypeptide(L)'
;MPHINRFVVGKKLYARNELAVSFAILKQRGKKGVAETTVKIKFDPNDTIYDVAKRVQKVIDENKEVEDENNLDKFVNFLLAIPGFAAVVVGLAKLMDRLGLVPKKILDLYPFHTSMFITNMASINMEYVHHHIYNFGTTSYFLGVGKSTYKPHMTRDGTLKAKRVYPIGIVVDERVSVGGEMGLALGLFRSYLKNPWILETPPEKVYFDVHGGYSLKKVDEA
;
A
#
# COMPACT_ATOMS: atom_id res chain seq x y z
N MET A 1 5.67 3.00 -15.46
CA MET A 1 5.93 4.41 -15.12
C MET A 1 6.64 4.47 -13.77
N PRO A 2 7.96 4.27 -13.69
CA PRO A 2 8.66 4.05 -12.42
C PRO A 2 8.60 5.22 -11.42
N HIS A 3 8.60 6.47 -11.93
CA HIS A 3 8.55 7.69 -11.11
C HIS A 3 7.31 7.81 -10.23
N ILE A 4 6.21 7.13 -10.56
CA ILE A 4 5.02 7.16 -9.70
C ILE A 4 5.32 6.50 -8.35
N ASN A 5 6.31 5.61 -8.27
CA ASN A 5 6.73 4.92 -7.06
C ASN A 5 7.82 5.69 -6.28
N ARG A 6 7.76 7.03 -6.29
CA ARG A 6 8.62 7.92 -5.51
C ARG A 6 7.98 8.31 -4.18
N PHE A 7 8.78 8.83 -3.25
CA PHE A 7 8.29 9.40 -2.00
C PHE A 7 9.10 10.65 -1.60
N VAL A 8 8.53 11.48 -0.72
CA VAL A 8 9.18 12.70 -0.23
C VAL A 8 9.49 12.59 1.25
N VAL A 9 10.76 12.78 1.63
CA VAL A 9 11.21 12.87 3.04
C VAL A 9 12.18 14.03 3.18
N GLY A 10 12.04 14.83 4.24
CA GLY A 10 13.01 15.89 4.54
C GLY A 10 13.19 16.90 3.40
N LYS A 11 12.13 17.19 2.64
CA LYS A 11 12.13 18.07 1.45
C LYS A 11 12.94 17.53 0.26
N LYS A 12 13.24 16.24 0.22
CA LYS A 12 13.90 15.56 -0.90
C LYS A 12 12.98 14.50 -1.49
N LEU A 13 13.03 14.35 -2.80
CA LEU A 13 12.31 13.33 -3.56
C LEU A 13 13.21 12.12 -3.76
N TYR A 14 12.70 10.93 -3.46
CA TYR A 14 13.43 9.67 -3.53
C TYR A 14 12.69 8.67 -4.42
N ALA A 15 13.45 7.89 -5.19
CA ALA A 15 12.94 6.73 -5.91
C ALA A 15 12.98 5.49 -5.01
N ARG A 16 11.90 4.70 -4.97
CA ARG A 16 11.90 3.42 -4.25
C ARG A 16 12.60 2.35 -5.08
N ASN A 17 13.35 1.50 -4.39
CA ASN A 17 14.00 0.29 -4.91
C ASN A 17 13.08 -0.95 -4.89
N GLU A 18 11.90 -0.84 -4.30
CA GLU A 18 10.95 -1.92 -4.07
C GLU A 18 9.51 -1.54 -4.43
N LEU A 19 8.72 -2.55 -4.77
CA LEU A 19 7.26 -2.47 -4.91
C LEU A 19 6.65 -3.07 -3.65
N ALA A 20 6.38 -2.22 -2.66
CA ALA A 20 5.79 -2.66 -1.40
C ALA A 20 4.32 -2.24 -1.35
N VAL A 21 3.41 -3.17 -1.02
CA VAL A 21 2.01 -2.84 -0.76
C VAL A 21 1.64 -3.30 0.63
N SER A 22 1.06 -2.38 1.39
CA SER A 22 0.52 -2.68 2.71
C SER A 22 -1.00 -2.75 2.66
N PHE A 23 -1.60 -3.64 3.45
CA PHE A 23 -3.04 -3.70 3.58
C PHE A 23 -3.46 -4.28 4.94
N ALA A 24 -4.66 -3.90 5.35
CA ALA A 24 -5.28 -4.43 6.56
C ALA A 24 -5.91 -5.80 6.29
N ILE A 25 -5.75 -6.71 7.24
CA ILE A 25 -6.43 -8.00 7.29
C ILE A 25 -7.16 -8.13 8.63
N LEU A 26 -8.28 -8.84 8.60
CA LEU A 26 -9.07 -9.12 9.79
C LEU A 26 -8.66 -10.49 10.35
N LYS A 27 -8.25 -10.50 11.60
CA LYS A 27 -7.99 -11.69 12.42
C LYS A 27 -9.22 -11.99 13.26
N GLN A 28 -9.63 -13.26 13.30
CA GLN A 28 -10.65 -13.69 14.27
C GLN A 28 -9.99 -13.89 15.63
N ARG A 29 -10.43 -13.16 16.65
CA ARG A 29 -9.95 -13.33 18.03
C ARG A 29 -10.89 -14.21 18.84
N GLY A 30 -11.15 -15.43 18.36
CA GLY A 30 -12.05 -16.39 19.03
C GLY A 30 -13.36 -15.74 19.50
N LYS A 31 -13.69 -15.85 20.78
CA LYS A 31 -14.90 -15.24 21.39
C LYS A 31 -14.78 -13.71 21.67
N LYS A 32 -13.61 -13.10 21.48
CA LYS A 32 -13.34 -11.68 21.82
C LYS A 32 -13.57 -10.69 20.68
N GLY A 33 -14.07 -11.15 19.53
CA GLY A 33 -14.40 -10.32 18.37
C GLY A 33 -13.36 -10.37 17.24
N VAL A 34 -13.35 -9.33 16.41
CA VAL A 34 -12.44 -9.20 15.26
C VAL A 34 -11.30 -8.25 15.64
N ALA A 35 -10.06 -8.65 15.36
CA ALA A 35 -8.89 -7.79 15.47
C ALA A 35 -8.39 -7.43 14.08
N GLU A 36 -7.89 -6.20 13.90
CA GLU A 36 -7.25 -5.77 12.66
C GLU A 36 -5.74 -5.90 12.80
N THR A 37 -5.07 -6.44 11.79
CA THR A 37 -3.62 -6.32 11.66
C THR A 37 -3.27 -5.82 10.28
N THR A 38 -2.13 -5.15 10.15
CA THR A 38 -1.64 -4.64 8.87
C THR A 38 -0.43 -5.45 8.46
N VAL A 39 -0.44 -5.94 7.21
CA VAL A 39 0.68 -6.66 6.61
C VAL A 39 1.30 -5.82 5.51
N LYS A 40 2.56 -6.08 5.21
CA LYS A 40 3.29 -5.48 4.08
C LYS A 40 3.90 -6.57 3.22
N ILE A 41 3.67 -6.49 1.91
CA ILE A 41 4.17 -7.45 0.93
C ILE A 41 5.06 -6.73 -0.07
N LYS A 42 6.21 -7.32 -0.37
CA LYS A 42 7.08 -6.89 -1.47
C LYS A 42 6.79 -7.74 -2.70
N PHE A 43 6.58 -7.08 -3.83
CA PHE A 43 6.31 -7.70 -5.13
C PHE A 43 7.54 -7.57 -6.03
N ASP A 44 7.68 -8.55 -6.92
CA ASP A 44 8.63 -8.47 -8.03
C ASP A 44 7.96 -7.73 -9.20
N PRO A 45 8.62 -6.76 -9.85
CA PRO A 45 8.06 -6.13 -11.04
C PRO A 45 7.80 -7.09 -12.21
N ASN A 46 8.35 -8.30 -12.19
CA ASN A 46 8.09 -9.36 -13.15
C ASN A 46 6.97 -10.33 -12.72
N ASP A 47 6.40 -10.16 -11.53
CA ASP A 47 5.31 -11.01 -11.03
C ASP A 47 4.11 -10.95 -11.99
N THR A 48 3.53 -12.11 -12.29
CA THR A 48 2.21 -12.21 -12.94
C THR A 48 1.09 -12.04 -11.92
N ILE A 49 -0.16 -11.94 -12.39
CA ILE A 49 -1.34 -11.94 -11.50
C ILE A 49 -1.42 -13.20 -10.62
N TYR A 50 -0.91 -14.34 -11.10
CA TYR A 50 -0.88 -15.59 -10.34
C TYR A 50 0.18 -15.55 -9.23
N ASP A 51 1.35 -14.99 -9.52
CA ASP A 51 2.42 -14.82 -8.53
C ASP A 51 1.98 -13.85 -7.43
N VAL A 52 1.37 -12.72 -7.83
CA VAL A 52 0.76 -11.75 -6.91
C VAL A 52 -0.27 -12.43 -6.01
N ALA A 53 -1.21 -13.18 -6.60
CA ALA A 53 -2.24 -13.88 -5.83
C ALA A 53 -1.64 -14.88 -4.84
N LYS A 54 -0.64 -15.66 -5.26
CA LYS A 54 0.06 -16.63 -4.40
C LYS A 54 0.76 -15.94 -3.23
N ARG A 55 1.46 -14.82 -3.46
CA ARG A 55 2.12 -14.04 -2.40
C ARG A 55 1.12 -13.47 -1.41
N VAL A 56 0.04 -12.88 -1.91
CA VAL A 56 -1.03 -12.31 -1.08
C VAL A 56 -1.67 -13.40 -0.22
N GLN A 57 -2.02 -14.53 -0.82
CA GLN A 57 -2.64 -15.66 -0.12
C GLN A 57 -1.72 -16.20 0.98
N LYS A 58 -0.44 -16.40 0.67
CA LYS A 58 0.57 -16.85 1.65
C LYS A 58 0.61 -15.95 2.88
N VAL A 59 0.71 -14.63 2.68
CA VAL A 59 0.80 -13.66 3.80
C VAL A 59 -0.50 -13.61 4.60
N ILE A 60 -1.65 -13.71 3.92
CA ILE A 60 -2.95 -13.80 4.59
C ILE A 60 -2.99 -15.06 5.48
N ASP A 61 -2.55 -16.21 4.98
CA ASP A 61 -2.60 -17.47 5.73
C ASP A 61 -1.64 -17.48 6.92
N GLU A 62 -0.42 -16.95 6.76
CA GLU A 62 0.56 -16.79 7.84
C GLU A 62 0.09 -15.83 8.94
N ASN A 63 -0.83 -14.91 8.62
CA ASN A 63 -1.31 -13.88 9.55
C ASN A 63 -2.79 -14.04 9.90
N LYS A 64 -3.40 -15.21 9.73
CA LYS A 64 -4.78 -15.47 10.18
C LYS A 64 -4.88 -15.84 11.66
N GLU A 65 -3.83 -16.45 12.20
CA GLU A 65 -3.80 -16.93 13.58
C GLU A 65 -3.32 -15.84 14.56
N VAL A 66 -3.79 -15.92 15.80
CA VAL A 66 -3.41 -15.02 16.89
C VAL A 66 -2.33 -15.72 17.70
N GLU A 67 -1.10 -15.20 17.65
CA GLU A 67 -0.14 -15.43 18.73
C GLU A 67 -0.42 -14.42 19.84
N ASP A 68 -0.80 -14.89 21.02
CA ASP A 68 -1.00 -14.06 22.21
C ASP A 68 0.38 -13.61 22.74
N GLU A 69 0.90 -12.48 22.25
CA GLU A 69 2.18 -11.94 22.75
C GLU A 69 2.01 -11.04 23.99
N ASN A 70 2.23 -11.64 25.16
CA ASN A 70 2.31 -10.97 26.47
C ASN A 70 3.45 -9.91 26.60
N ASN A 71 4.41 -9.87 25.68
CA ASN A 71 5.61 -9.02 25.82
C ASN A 71 5.39 -7.59 25.30
N LEU A 72 4.57 -7.42 24.25
CA LEU A 72 4.22 -6.11 23.72
C LEU A 72 3.45 -5.28 24.76
N ASP A 73 2.48 -5.91 25.42
CA ASP A 73 1.68 -5.27 26.47
C ASP A 73 2.53 -4.79 27.66
N LYS A 74 3.55 -5.57 28.04
CA LYS A 74 4.52 -5.15 29.08
C LYS A 74 5.34 -3.93 28.66
N PHE A 75 5.80 -3.91 27.41
CA PHE A 75 6.58 -2.80 26.89
C PHE A 75 5.73 -1.53 26.74
N VAL A 76 4.49 -1.63 26.27
CA VAL A 76 3.53 -0.52 26.19
C VAL A 76 3.24 0.03 27.59
N ASN A 77 2.97 -0.83 28.57
CA ASN A 77 2.73 -0.42 29.95
C ASN A 77 3.95 0.30 30.54
N PHE A 78 5.17 -0.15 30.25
CA PHE A 78 6.39 0.55 30.68
C PHE A 78 6.54 1.93 30.02
N LEU A 79 6.30 2.04 28.71
CA LEU A 79 6.35 3.32 27.99
C LEU A 79 5.34 4.33 28.52
N LEU A 80 4.13 3.87 28.88
CA LEU A 80 3.04 4.72 29.37
C LEU A 80 3.17 5.06 30.85
N ALA A 81 3.89 4.27 31.65
CA ALA A 81 4.10 4.51 33.08
C ALA A 81 4.95 5.77 33.36
N ILE A 82 5.78 6.21 32.41
CA ILE A 82 6.64 7.38 32.57
C ILE A 82 6.08 8.55 31.73
N PRO A 83 5.59 9.63 32.38
CA PRO A 83 5.04 10.78 31.66
C PRO A 83 6.05 11.37 30.67
N GLY A 84 5.64 11.51 29.42
CA GLY A 84 6.46 12.10 28.35
C GLY A 84 7.52 11.16 27.73
N PHE A 85 7.80 9.98 28.31
CA PHE A 85 8.80 9.06 27.76
C PHE A 85 8.41 8.52 26.38
N ALA A 86 7.14 8.15 26.21
CA ALA A 86 6.60 7.79 24.90
C ALA A 86 6.80 8.91 23.85
N ALA A 87 6.65 10.17 24.24
CA ALA A 87 6.86 11.30 23.32
C ALA A 87 8.33 11.44 22.92
N VAL A 88 9.28 11.20 23.84
CA VAL A 88 10.72 11.19 23.54
C VAL A 88 11.06 10.05 22.58
N VAL A 89 10.56 8.84 22.84
CA VAL A 89 10.80 7.68 21.96
C VAL A 89 10.24 7.92 20.56
N VAL A 90 9.01 8.43 20.45
CA VAL A 90 8.40 8.78 19.15
C VAL A 90 9.16 9.92 18.47
N GLY A 91 9.64 10.91 19.22
CA GLY A 91 10.47 12.00 18.71
C GLY A 91 11.79 11.52 18.12
N LEU A 92 12.48 10.61 18.82
CA LEU A 92 13.71 9.97 18.34
C LEU A 92 13.45 9.12 17.10
N ALA A 93 12.38 8.33 17.08
CA ALA A 93 12.00 7.54 15.91
C ALA A 93 11.74 8.43 14.67
N LYS A 94 11.01 9.54 14.84
CA LYS A 94 10.78 10.53 13.78
C LYS A 94 12.06 11.21 13.30
N LEU A 95 12.99 11.49 14.21
CA LEU A 95 14.28 12.08 13.87
C LEU A 95 15.12 11.10 13.07
N MET A 96 15.24 9.85 13.52
CA MET A 96 15.94 8.79 12.79
C MET A 96 15.34 8.56 11.40
N ASP A 97 14.01 8.54 11.30
CA ASP A 97 13.30 8.39 10.02
C ASP A 97 13.62 9.54 9.06
N ARG A 98 13.59 10.78 9.55
CA ARG A 98 13.95 11.96 8.75
C ARG A 98 15.42 11.95 8.32
N LEU A 99 16.31 11.42 9.15
CA LEU A 99 17.75 11.31 8.87
C LEU A 99 18.10 10.06 8.03
N GLY A 100 17.15 9.16 7.75
CA GLY A 100 17.42 7.92 7.03
C GLY A 100 18.21 6.89 7.85
N LEU A 101 18.19 7.00 9.18
CA LEU A 101 18.96 6.15 10.10
C LEU A 101 18.15 4.96 10.64
N VAL A 102 16.90 4.79 10.20
CA VAL A 102 16.06 3.67 10.65
C VAL A 102 16.60 2.36 10.03
N PRO A 103 16.92 1.34 10.84
CA PRO A 103 17.36 0.06 10.33
C PRO A 103 16.37 -0.56 9.34
N LYS A 104 16.88 -1.16 8.25
CA LYS A 104 16.09 -1.80 7.20
C LYS A 104 15.06 -2.81 7.74
N LYS A 105 15.41 -3.59 8.77
CA LYS A 105 14.48 -4.53 9.42
C LYS A 105 13.24 -3.85 10.01
N ILE A 106 13.40 -2.68 10.63
CA ILE A 106 12.27 -1.92 11.19
C ILE A 106 11.43 -1.34 10.06
N LEU A 107 12.08 -0.79 9.02
CA LEU A 107 11.38 -0.31 7.83
C LEU A 107 10.56 -1.42 7.19
N ASP A 108 11.13 -2.63 7.06
CA ASP A 108 10.48 -3.81 6.47
C ASP A 108 9.28 -4.30 7.26
N LEU A 109 9.28 -4.13 8.59
CA LEU A 109 8.14 -4.45 9.44
C LEU A 109 7.08 -3.35 9.45
N TYR A 110 7.49 -2.08 9.29
CA TYR A 110 6.56 -0.96 9.42
C TYR A 110 5.69 -0.80 8.16
N PRO A 111 4.35 -0.82 8.30
CA PRO A 111 3.46 -0.88 7.16
C PRO A 111 3.30 0.45 6.42
N PHE A 112 3.76 1.58 6.97
CA PHE A 112 3.65 2.88 6.31
C PHE A 112 4.94 3.31 5.58
N HIS A 113 6.00 2.49 5.58
CA HIS A 113 7.10 2.60 4.61
C HIS A 113 6.83 1.66 3.45
N THR A 114 5.93 2.10 2.56
CA THR A 114 5.37 1.27 1.49
C THR A 114 5.10 2.12 0.25
N SER A 115 5.02 1.50 -0.92
CA SER A 115 4.66 2.19 -2.17
C SER A 115 3.20 2.64 -2.12
N MET A 116 2.33 1.72 -1.72
CA MET A 116 0.88 1.91 -1.70
C MET A 116 0.28 1.20 -0.49
N PHE A 117 -0.76 1.80 0.08
CA PHE A 117 -1.59 1.17 1.08
C PHE A 117 -2.98 0.89 0.50
N ILE A 118 -3.51 -0.31 0.69
CA ILE A 118 -4.86 -0.70 0.26
C ILE A 118 -5.72 -1.01 1.48
N THR A 119 -6.88 -0.38 1.57
CA THR A 119 -7.96 -0.82 2.47
C THR A 119 -9.07 -1.49 1.65
N ASN A 120 -9.50 -2.67 2.07
CA ASN A 120 -10.57 -3.42 1.43
C ASN A 120 -11.84 -3.39 2.29
N MET A 121 -12.56 -2.28 2.23
CA MET A 121 -13.85 -2.08 2.93
C MET A 121 -14.94 -2.99 2.38
N ALA A 122 -14.80 -3.48 1.14
CA ALA A 122 -15.72 -4.45 0.55
C ALA A 122 -15.77 -5.76 1.36
N SER A 123 -14.67 -6.15 2.01
CA SER A 123 -14.60 -7.37 2.84
C SER A 123 -15.54 -7.36 4.05
N ILE A 124 -15.90 -6.16 4.52
CA ILE A 124 -16.86 -5.92 5.61
C ILE A 124 -18.15 -5.24 5.13
N ASN A 125 -18.42 -5.31 3.83
CA ASN A 125 -19.63 -4.77 3.22
C ASN A 125 -19.84 -3.24 3.44
N MET A 126 -18.74 -2.48 3.47
CA MET A 126 -18.74 -1.03 3.60
C MET A 126 -18.41 -0.31 2.28
N GLU A 127 -18.81 0.95 2.17
CA GLU A 127 -18.36 1.86 1.11
C GLU A 127 -16.86 2.15 1.27
N TYR A 128 -16.21 2.65 0.21
CA TYR A 128 -14.82 3.11 0.33
C TYR A 128 -14.75 4.39 1.16
N VAL A 129 -13.62 4.61 1.82
CA VAL A 129 -13.31 5.84 2.54
C VAL A 129 -12.02 6.45 1.96
N HIS A 130 -11.95 7.78 1.95
CA HIS A 130 -10.73 8.49 1.61
C HIS A 130 -9.82 8.54 2.83
N HIS A 131 -8.74 7.77 2.80
CA HIS A 131 -7.70 7.85 3.83
C HIS A 131 -6.78 9.04 3.57
N HIS A 132 -6.38 9.71 4.64
CA HIS A 132 -5.29 10.68 4.58
C HIS A 132 -3.95 9.95 4.43
N ILE A 133 -2.96 10.64 3.90
CA ILE A 133 -1.58 10.17 3.93
C ILE A 133 -0.99 10.52 5.29
N TYR A 134 -0.37 9.54 5.94
CA TYR A 134 0.18 9.70 7.27
C TYR A 134 1.43 10.58 7.26
N ASN A 135 1.61 11.38 8.31
CA ASN A 135 2.79 12.22 8.51
C ASN A 135 4.06 11.42 8.86
N PHE A 136 3.92 10.13 9.19
CA PHE A 136 5.01 9.25 9.57
C PHE A 136 4.99 8.02 8.66
N GLY A 137 6.14 7.69 8.10
CA GLY A 137 6.24 6.78 6.96
C GLY A 137 6.39 7.56 5.65
N THR A 138 6.30 6.81 4.55
CA THR A 138 6.62 7.31 3.21
C THR A 138 5.54 6.93 2.17
N THR A 139 4.42 6.36 2.59
CA THR A 139 3.28 5.98 1.71
C THR A 139 2.87 7.13 0.79
N SER A 140 2.88 6.87 -0.51
CA SER A 140 2.56 7.90 -1.52
C SER A 140 1.16 7.74 -2.10
N TYR A 141 0.59 6.53 -2.00
CA TYR A 141 -0.75 6.20 -2.49
C TYR A 141 -1.54 5.48 -1.42
N PHE A 142 -2.79 5.89 -1.26
CA PHE A 142 -3.77 5.19 -0.44
C PHE A 142 -4.98 4.85 -1.30
N LEU A 143 -5.29 3.57 -1.40
CA LEU A 143 -6.41 3.02 -2.13
C LEU A 143 -7.48 2.52 -1.16
N GLY A 144 -8.72 2.98 -1.32
CA GLY A 144 -9.87 2.44 -0.63
C GLY A 144 -10.80 1.72 -1.59
N VAL A 145 -11.01 0.42 -1.39
CA VAL A 145 -11.91 -0.40 -2.21
C VAL A 145 -13.21 -0.62 -1.44
N GLY A 146 -14.31 -0.11 -1.99
CA GLY A 146 -15.65 -0.24 -1.42
C GLY A 146 -16.41 -1.45 -1.97
N LYS A 147 -17.50 -1.81 -1.29
CA LYS A 147 -18.41 -2.87 -1.75
C LYS A 147 -18.90 -2.61 -3.16
N SER A 148 -19.11 -3.68 -3.93
CA SER A 148 -19.65 -3.56 -5.27
C SER A 148 -21.08 -3.01 -5.24
N THR A 149 -21.38 -2.07 -6.13
CA THR A 149 -22.71 -1.47 -6.30
C THR A 149 -23.17 -1.63 -7.75
N TYR A 150 -24.48 -1.54 -8.01
CA TYR A 150 -25.00 -1.46 -9.38
C TYR A 150 -25.20 0.01 -9.74
N LYS A 151 -24.63 0.44 -10.86
CA LYS A 151 -24.85 1.78 -11.41
C LYS A 151 -25.53 1.69 -12.78
N PRO A 152 -26.43 2.63 -13.11
CA PRO A 152 -27.00 2.72 -14.45
C PRO A 152 -25.90 3.02 -15.46
N HIS A 153 -25.86 2.26 -16.55
CA HIS A 153 -24.90 2.40 -17.63
C HIS A 153 -25.64 2.43 -18.97
N MET A 154 -25.46 3.53 -19.71
CA MET A 154 -26.02 3.66 -21.05
C MET A 154 -25.18 2.84 -22.03
N THR A 155 -25.83 1.92 -22.73
CA THR A 155 -25.19 1.15 -23.80
C THR A 155 -25.16 1.95 -25.10
N ARG A 156 -24.37 1.51 -26.09
CA ARG A 156 -24.22 2.21 -27.38
C ARG A 156 -25.54 2.33 -28.16
N ASP A 157 -26.43 1.37 -27.97
CA ASP A 157 -27.79 1.29 -28.53
C ASP A 157 -28.82 2.13 -27.75
N GLY A 158 -28.41 2.91 -26.74
CA GLY A 158 -29.29 3.82 -26.01
C GLY A 158 -30.14 3.14 -24.93
N THR A 159 -29.87 1.87 -24.59
CA THR A 159 -30.56 1.18 -23.50
C THR A 159 -29.83 1.39 -22.17
N LEU A 160 -30.59 1.57 -21.09
CA LEU A 160 -30.03 1.66 -19.74
C LEU A 160 -29.91 0.26 -19.14
N LYS A 161 -28.68 -0.17 -18.84
CA LYS A 161 -28.43 -1.45 -18.17
C LYS A 161 -27.77 -1.21 -16.81
N ALA A 162 -28.16 -2.00 -15.81
CA ALA A 162 -27.47 -2.02 -14.53
C ALA A 162 -26.11 -2.71 -14.69
N LYS A 163 -25.03 -2.01 -14.35
CA LYS A 163 -23.67 -2.56 -14.38
C LYS A 163 -23.12 -2.62 -12.97
N ARG A 164 -22.60 -3.79 -12.58
CA ARG A 164 -21.88 -3.95 -11.32
C ARG A 164 -20.55 -3.19 -11.41
N VAL A 165 -20.28 -2.35 -10.43
CA VAL A 165 -19.05 -1.56 -10.33
C VAL A 165 -18.45 -1.70 -8.94
N TYR A 166 -17.13 -1.61 -8.85
CA TYR A 166 -16.41 -1.49 -7.60
C TYR A 166 -15.96 -0.04 -7.44
N PRO A 167 -16.48 0.70 -6.46
CA PRO A 167 -16.02 2.05 -6.20
C PRO A 167 -14.64 2.00 -5.54
N ILE A 168 -13.70 2.76 -6.09
CA ILE A 168 -12.33 2.86 -5.59
C ILE A 168 -12.01 4.33 -5.35
N GLY A 169 -11.69 4.68 -4.10
CA GLY A 169 -11.15 5.99 -3.74
C GLY A 169 -9.63 5.94 -3.73
N ILE A 170 -9.00 7.00 -4.23
CA ILE A 170 -7.54 7.11 -4.31
C ILE A 170 -7.13 8.45 -3.71
N VAL A 171 -6.20 8.42 -2.77
CA VAL A 171 -5.54 9.62 -2.22
C VAL A 171 -4.06 9.50 -2.51
N VAL A 172 -3.48 10.58 -3.03
CA VAL A 172 -2.12 10.59 -3.58
C VAL A 172 -1.35 11.78 -3.01
N ASP A 173 -0.07 11.57 -2.73
CA ASP A 173 0.86 12.65 -2.44
C ASP A 173 1.28 13.32 -3.76
N GLU A 174 0.64 14.42 -4.12
CA GLU A 174 0.90 15.14 -5.38
C GLU A 174 2.36 15.63 -5.52
N ARG A 175 3.11 15.72 -4.43
CA ARG A 175 4.54 16.08 -4.46
C ARG A 175 5.41 15.06 -5.19
N VAL A 176 4.94 13.82 -5.37
CA VAL A 176 5.73 12.74 -6.01
C VAL A 176 5.63 12.74 -7.53
N SER A 177 4.53 13.26 -8.09
CA SER A 177 4.21 13.17 -9.52
C SER A 177 3.23 14.26 -9.93
N VAL A 178 3.46 14.84 -11.11
CA VAL A 178 2.60 15.86 -11.68
C VAL A 178 1.25 15.25 -12.10
N GLY A 179 0.16 16.00 -11.98
CA GLY A 179 -1.20 15.52 -12.27
C GLY A 179 -1.40 14.87 -13.64
N GLY A 180 -0.67 15.30 -14.68
CA GLY A 180 -0.74 14.67 -16.02
C GLY A 180 -0.21 13.23 -16.03
N GLU A 181 0.95 12.99 -15.41
CA GLU A 181 1.54 11.65 -15.25
C GLU A 181 0.64 10.77 -14.38
N MET A 182 0.08 11.33 -13.31
CA MET A 182 -0.90 10.66 -12.47
C MET A 182 -2.13 10.21 -13.27
N GLY A 183 -2.67 11.08 -14.12
CA GLY A 183 -3.80 10.77 -14.99
C GLY A 183 -3.51 9.59 -15.94
N LEU A 184 -2.31 9.54 -16.51
CA LEU A 184 -1.86 8.42 -17.35
C LEU A 184 -1.75 7.12 -16.53
N ALA A 185 -1.15 7.17 -15.34
CA ALA A 185 -1.01 6.01 -14.47
C ALA A 185 -2.37 5.44 -14.04
N LEU A 186 -3.33 6.30 -13.67
CA LEU A 186 -4.69 5.90 -13.33
C LEU A 186 -5.47 5.38 -14.54
N GLY A 187 -5.21 5.93 -15.73
CA GLY A 187 -5.73 5.41 -17.00
C GLY A 187 -5.26 3.99 -17.29
N LEU A 188 -3.96 3.72 -17.12
CA LEU A 188 -3.37 2.39 -17.25
C LEU A 188 -3.93 1.42 -16.19
N PHE A 189 -3.99 1.84 -14.93
CA PHE A 189 -4.60 1.05 -13.85
C PHE A 189 -6.02 0.60 -14.21
N ARG A 190 -6.86 1.54 -14.69
CA ARG A 190 -8.22 1.23 -15.14
C ARG A 190 -8.24 0.29 -16.35
N SER A 191 -7.28 0.39 -17.25
CA SER A 191 -7.16 -0.51 -18.40
C SER A 191 -6.85 -1.94 -17.96
N TYR A 192 -5.92 -2.12 -17.02
CA TYR A 192 -5.58 -3.44 -16.49
C TYR A 192 -6.76 -4.08 -15.74
N LEU A 193 -7.52 -3.30 -14.97
CA LEU A 193 -8.75 -3.81 -14.32
C LEU A 193 -9.81 -4.26 -15.32
N LYS A 194 -9.87 -3.65 -16.52
CA LYS A 194 -10.81 -4.05 -17.58
C LYS A 194 -10.31 -5.23 -18.39
N ASN A 195 -8.99 -5.41 -18.46
CA ASN A 195 -8.32 -6.39 -19.31
C ASN A 195 -7.29 -7.19 -18.48
N PRO A 196 -7.73 -7.97 -17.47
CA PRO A 196 -6.83 -8.62 -16.52
C PRO A 196 -5.93 -9.69 -17.15
N TRP A 197 -6.32 -10.28 -18.28
CA TRP A 197 -5.53 -11.29 -19.01
C TRP A 197 -4.15 -10.77 -19.44
N ILE A 198 -3.96 -9.46 -19.58
CA ILE A 198 -2.65 -8.86 -19.90
C ILE A 198 -1.63 -9.10 -18.76
N LEU A 199 -2.11 -9.36 -17.54
CA LEU A 199 -1.28 -9.61 -16.36
C LEU A 199 -0.97 -11.10 -16.15
N GLU A 200 -1.46 -11.99 -17.01
CA GLU A 200 -1.19 -13.43 -16.93
C GLU A 200 0.23 -13.79 -17.42
N THR A 201 0.83 -12.91 -18.21
CA THR A 201 2.22 -13.02 -18.68
C THR A 201 3.10 -11.95 -18.04
N PRO A 202 4.37 -12.26 -17.73
CA PRO A 202 5.32 -11.26 -17.25
C PRO A 202 5.47 -10.10 -18.25
N PRO A 203 5.80 -8.89 -17.78
CA PRO A 203 6.07 -7.77 -18.67
C PRO A 203 7.33 -8.03 -19.51
N GLU A 204 7.29 -7.67 -20.80
CA GLU A 204 8.45 -7.80 -21.69
C GLU A 204 9.66 -6.98 -21.21
N LYS A 205 9.40 -5.84 -20.57
CA LYS A 205 10.42 -4.91 -20.08
C LYS A 205 10.01 -4.32 -18.74
N VAL A 206 10.94 -4.35 -17.79
CA VAL A 206 10.83 -3.65 -16.51
C VAL A 206 11.76 -2.44 -16.53
N TYR A 207 11.19 -1.28 -16.22
CA TYR A 207 11.94 -0.05 -16.06
C TYR A 207 12.07 0.30 -14.58
N PHE A 208 13.24 0.78 -14.19
CA PHE A 208 13.56 1.29 -12.87
C PHE A 208 13.80 2.79 -12.95
N ASP A 209 13.39 3.49 -11.89
CA ASP A 209 13.58 4.93 -11.78
C ASP A 209 15.04 5.24 -11.41
N VAL A 210 15.69 6.07 -12.22
CA VAL A 210 17.02 6.59 -11.94
C VAL A 210 16.93 8.10 -11.96
N HIS A 211 17.64 8.80 -11.07
CA HIS A 211 17.57 10.26 -10.97
C HIS A 211 17.79 10.93 -12.34
N GLY A 212 16.70 11.40 -12.98
CA GLY A 212 16.71 12.02 -14.30
C GLY A 212 16.33 11.12 -15.49
N GLY A 213 15.90 9.86 -15.30
CA GLY A 213 15.49 8.96 -16.39
C GLY A 213 15.00 7.56 -15.96
N TYR A 214 15.03 6.61 -16.89
CA TYR A 214 14.69 5.20 -16.61
C TYR A 214 15.81 4.25 -17.06
N SER A 215 16.01 3.17 -16.30
CA SER A 215 16.97 2.11 -16.60
C SER A 215 16.28 0.76 -16.71
N LEU A 216 16.78 -0.14 -17.57
CA LEU A 216 16.36 -1.55 -17.60
C LEU A 216 17.05 -2.38 -16.53
N LYS A 217 18.22 -1.93 -16.05
CA LYS A 217 18.93 -2.56 -14.94
C LYS A 217 18.45 -1.95 -13.64
N LYS A 218 18.14 -2.80 -12.66
CA LYS A 218 17.97 -2.36 -11.28
C LYS A 218 19.29 -1.76 -10.82
N VAL A 219 19.27 -0.53 -10.31
CA VAL A 219 20.46 0.06 -9.71
C VAL A 219 20.63 -0.63 -8.35
N ASP A 220 21.71 -1.38 -8.19
CA ASP A 220 22.08 -1.94 -6.90
C ASP A 220 22.49 -0.80 -5.97
N GLU A 221 21.99 -0.84 -4.73
CA GLU A 221 22.24 0.20 -3.72
C GLU A 221 23.75 0.30 -3.43
N ALA A 222 24.29 1.52 -3.47
CA ALA A 222 25.50 1.90 -2.75
C ALA A 222 25.11 2.41 -1.36
#